data_AF-B9TFG1-F1
#
_entry.id   AF-B9TFG1-F1
#
_cell.length_a   1.000
_cell.length_b   1.000
_cell.length_c   1.000
_cell.angle_alpha   90.00
_cell.angle_beta   90.00
_cell.angle_gamma   90.00
#
_symmetry.space_group_name_H-M   'P 1'
#
loop_
_entity.id
_entity.type
_entity.pdbx_description
1 polymer ?
#
loop_
_entity_poly.entity_id
_entity_poly.type
_entity_poly.pdbx_seq_one_letter_code
_entity_poly.pdbx_strand_id
1 'polypeptide(L)'
;MGLQAQLDSFRAEFARIAPSGRVALYEARIDELRATFALDQAVGTGDEAPDFSLPDVHGNRISLSALLQHGPVVLTFYRGGWCPYCNIQLRAYQAILPEMAALGARLVAISPQLPDGSLTTAQTNALTFDILSDAGNSVARRFRLVYALPEDLREALRSNNKALPAINGDGSWELPVPATYVIAPDGRIVLAGIEVDYRKRLEPDAILAAVKALLPA
;
A
#
# COMPACT_ATOMS: atom_id res chain seq x y z
N MET A 1 6.64 -1.85 19.72
CA MET A 1 5.88 -3.04 19.25
C MET A 1 5.97 -3.04 17.73
N GLY A 2 6.42 -4.14 17.13
CA GLY A 2 6.55 -4.26 15.66
C GLY A 2 5.22 -4.06 14.94
N LEU A 3 5.26 -3.82 13.63
CA LEU A 3 4.06 -3.51 12.84
C LEU A 3 3.05 -4.67 12.90
N GLN A 4 3.52 -5.91 12.71
CA GLN A 4 2.70 -7.11 12.73
C GLN A 4 1.97 -7.27 14.06
N ALA A 5 2.63 -6.99 15.19
CA ALA A 5 1.98 -7.07 16.50
C ALA A 5 0.87 -6.01 16.68
N GLN A 6 1.02 -4.80 16.10
CA GLN A 6 -0.05 -3.80 16.08
C GLN A 6 -1.23 -4.25 15.20
N LEU A 7 -0.94 -4.83 14.03
CA LEU A 7 -1.96 -5.36 13.11
C LEU A 7 -2.72 -6.54 13.74
N ASP A 8 -2.01 -7.42 14.45
CA ASP A 8 -2.60 -8.55 15.17
C ASP A 8 -3.47 -8.09 16.34
N SER A 9 -3.03 -7.10 17.10
CA SER A 9 -3.83 -6.49 18.16
C SER A 9 -5.13 -5.89 17.60
N PHE A 10 -5.05 -5.13 16.50
CA PHE A 10 -6.23 -4.57 15.84
C PHE A 10 -7.16 -5.66 15.30
N ARG A 11 -6.61 -6.73 14.71
CA ARG A 11 -7.39 -7.86 14.21
C ARG A 11 -8.13 -8.58 15.34
N ALA A 12 -7.46 -8.82 16.47
CA ALA A 12 -8.06 -9.44 17.65
C ALA A 12 -9.15 -8.56 18.27
N GLU A 13 -8.95 -7.24 18.30
CA GLU A 13 -10.00 -6.30 18.71
C GLU A 13 -11.19 -6.32 17.76
N PHE A 14 -10.96 -6.21 16.45
CA PHE A 14 -12.00 -6.28 15.44
C PHE A 14 -12.82 -7.57 15.57
N ALA A 15 -12.17 -8.72 15.75
CA ALA A 15 -12.84 -10.00 15.89
C ALA A 15 -13.82 -10.05 17.08
N ARG A 16 -13.58 -9.27 18.15
CA ARG A 16 -14.48 -9.19 19.32
C ARG A 16 -15.72 -8.33 19.07
N ILE A 17 -15.61 -7.31 18.21
CA ILE A 17 -16.68 -6.31 18.00
C ILE A 17 -17.36 -6.42 16.64
N ALA A 18 -16.84 -7.27 15.75
CA ALA A 18 -17.34 -7.42 14.40
C ALA A 18 -18.78 -7.97 14.40
N PRO A 19 -19.62 -7.56 13.43
CA PRO A 19 -20.93 -8.19 13.22
C PRO A 19 -20.79 -9.70 13.02
N SER A 20 -21.81 -10.45 13.42
CA SER A 20 -21.84 -11.91 13.26
C SER A 20 -21.53 -12.32 11.82
N GLY A 21 -20.68 -13.34 11.66
CA GLY A 21 -20.24 -13.84 10.35
C GLY A 21 -19.23 -12.97 9.60
N ARG A 22 -18.97 -11.72 10.03
CA ARG A 22 -18.08 -10.79 9.30
C ARG A 22 -16.64 -11.27 9.24
N VAL A 23 -16.12 -11.81 10.34
CA VAL A 23 -14.75 -12.35 10.39
C VAL A 23 -14.62 -13.54 9.44
N ALA A 24 -15.56 -14.49 9.50
CA ALA A 24 -15.57 -15.66 8.62
C ALA A 24 -15.67 -15.28 7.14
N LEU A 25 -16.49 -14.28 6.81
CA LEU A 25 -16.57 -13.71 5.46
C LEU A 25 -15.20 -13.19 4.99
N TYR A 26 -14.53 -12.39 5.82
CA TYR A 26 -13.22 -11.84 5.44
C TYR A 26 -12.15 -12.92 5.28
N GLU A 27 -12.11 -13.92 6.16
CA GLU A 27 -11.18 -15.07 6.02
C GLU A 27 -11.44 -15.82 4.72
N ALA A 28 -12.69 -16.20 4.44
CA ALA A 28 -13.05 -16.93 3.23
C ALA A 28 -12.67 -16.17 1.95
N ARG A 29 -12.88 -14.85 1.91
CA ARG A 29 -12.52 -14.03 0.74
C ARG A 29 -11.03 -13.80 0.59
N ILE A 30 -10.28 -13.77 1.70
CA ILE A 30 -8.81 -13.74 1.64
C ILE A 30 -8.26 -15.06 1.12
N ASP A 31 -8.82 -16.19 1.56
CA ASP A 31 -8.40 -17.51 1.10
C ASP A 31 -8.72 -17.73 -0.39
N GLU A 32 -9.90 -17.31 -0.84
CA GLU A 32 -10.26 -17.33 -2.27
C GLU A 32 -9.35 -16.43 -3.10
N LEU A 33 -9.07 -15.20 -2.64
CA LEU A 33 -8.15 -14.32 -3.34
C LEU A 33 -6.74 -14.92 -3.38
N ARG A 34 -6.27 -15.56 -2.30
CA ARG A 34 -4.96 -16.24 -2.29
C ARG A 34 -4.90 -17.38 -3.29
N ALA A 35 -6.01 -18.08 -3.51
CA ALA A 35 -6.09 -19.18 -4.47
C ALA A 35 -6.16 -18.71 -5.94
N THR A 36 -6.63 -17.49 -6.19
CA THR A 36 -6.93 -16.99 -7.55
C THR A 36 -6.00 -15.87 -8.02
N PHE A 37 -5.36 -15.16 -7.10
CA PHE A 37 -4.46 -14.06 -7.42
C PHE A 37 -3.12 -14.59 -7.96
N ALA A 38 -2.78 -14.18 -9.18
CA ALA A 38 -1.55 -14.58 -9.87
C ALA A 38 -0.31 -13.88 -9.28
N LEU A 39 0.07 -14.25 -8.06
CA LEU A 39 1.18 -13.64 -7.33
C LEU A 39 2.54 -13.86 -8.04
N ASP A 40 2.69 -14.98 -8.73
CA ASP A 40 3.85 -15.32 -9.57
C ASP A 40 3.99 -14.38 -10.77
N GLN A 41 2.89 -13.75 -11.18
CA GLN A 41 2.85 -12.72 -12.21
C GLN A 41 2.93 -11.32 -11.61
N ALA A 42 3.06 -11.11 -10.30
CA ALA A 42 3.27 -9.76 -9.79
C ALA A 42 4.70 -9.28 -10.07
N VAL A 43 4.91 -7.98 -10.29
CA VAL A 43 6.26 -7.42 -10.38
C VAL A 43 6.96 -7.61 -9.03
N GLY A 44 8.12 -8.27 -9.03
CA GLY A 44 8.78 -8.78 -7.82
C GLY A 44 10.27 -8.41 -7.71
N THR A 45 10.95 -8.99 -6.73
CA THR A 45 12.41 -8.80 -6.57
C THR A 45 13.17 -9.29 -7.80
N GLY A 46 14.11 -8.47 -8.28
CA GLY A 46 14.93 -8.73 -9.46
C GLY A 46 14.42 -8.02 -10.72
N ASP A 47 13.12 -7.72 -10.80
CA ASP A 47 12.50 -7.02 -11.91
C ASP A 47 12.87 -5.53 -11.93
N GLU A 48 12.67 -4.90 -13.09
CA GLU A 48 12.68 -3.45 -13.24
C GLU A 48 11.32 -2.87 -12.84
N ALA A 49 11.31 -1.86 -11.97
CA ALA A 49 10.09 -1.22 -11.53
C ALA A 49 9.44 -0.42 -12.68
N PRO A 50 8.15 -0.64 -13.01
CA PRO A 50 7.45 0.18 -13.98
C PRO A 50 7.47 1.67 -13.56
N ASP A 51 8.04 2.54 -14.41
CA ASP A 51 8.06 3.99 -14.16
C ASP A 51 6.64 4.55 -14.07
N PHE A 52 6.37 5.58 -13.29
CA PHE A 52 5.06 6.21 -13.25
C PHE A 52 5.20 7.72 -13.18
N SER A 53 4.08 8.40 -13.42
CA SER A 53 3.91 9.79 -13.04
C SER A 53 2.50 9.90 -12.48
N LEU A 54 2.36 10.38 -11.25
CA LEU A 54 1.08 10.53 -10.55
C LEU A 54 1.01 11.89 -9.84
N PRO A 55 -0.19 12.44 -9.62
CA PRO A 55 -0.32 13.63 -8.81
C PRO A 55 -0.17 13.28 -7.32
N ASP A 56 0.51 14.14 -6.57
CA ASP A 56 0.46 14.18 -5.11
C ASP A 56 -0.88 14.79 -4.63
N VAL A 57 -1.01 14.95 -3.31
CA VAL A 57 -2.18 15.55 -2.66
C VAL A 57 -2.42 17.03 -3.00
N HIS A 58 -1.45 17.70 -3.61
CA HIS A 58 -1.50 19.10 -4.05
C HIS A 58 -1.60 19.24 -5.57
N GLY A 59 -1.64 18.13 -6.30
CA GLY A 59 -1.68 18.09 -7.77
C GLY A 59 -0.31 18.16 -8.45
N ASN A 60 0.80 18.21 -7.70
CA ASN A 60 2.14 18.18 -8.29
C ASN A 60 2.43 16.79 -8.84
N ARG A 61 3.08 16.72 -9.99
CA ARG A 61 3.43 15.45 -10.63
C ARG A 61 4.73 14.90 -10.06
N ILE A 62 4.66 13.68 -9.50
CA ILE A 62 5.80 12.93 -9.00
C ILE A 62 6.01 11.71 -9.90
N SER A 63 7.24 11.51 -10.38
CA SER A 63 7.61 10.33 -11.17
C SER A 63 8.67 9.47 -10.48
N LEU A 64 8.62 8.16 -10.71
CA LEU A 64 9.61 7.24 -10.15
C LEU A 64 11.00 7.56 -10.70
N SER A 65 11.12 7.75 -12.01
CA SER A 65 12.37 8.13 -12.67
C SER A 65 13.03 9.39 -12.09
N ALA A 66 12.25 10.41 -11.69
CA ALA A 66 12.80 11.61 -11.06
C ALA A 66 13.24 11.35 -9.62
N LEU A 67 12.50 10.53 -8.87
CA LEU A 67 12.85 10.16 -7.50
C LEU A 67 14.16 9.35 -7.46
N LEU A 68 14.33 8.40 -8.39
CA LEU A 68 15.50 7.53 -8.47
C LEU A 68 16.81 8.27 -8.77
N GLN A 69 16.74 9.46 -9.39
CA GLN A 69 17.92 10.34 -9.56
C GLN A 69 18.50 10.83 -8.23
N HIS A 70 17.71 10.78 -7.15
CA HIS A 70 18.12 11.26 -5.83
C HIS A 70 18.48 10.13 -4.85
N GLY A 71 18.24 8.87 -5.20
CA GLY A 71 18.53 7.73 -4.34
C GLY A 71 17.47 6.62 -4.44
N PRO A 72 17.56 5.59 -3.58
CA PRO A 72 16.59 4.51 -3.55
C PRO A 72 15.17 4.99 -3.25
N VAL A 73 14.17 4.28 -3.76
CA VAL A 73 12.75 4.57 -3.50
C VAL A 73 12.11 3.39 -2.79
N VAL A 74 11.51 3.66 -1.63
CA VAL A 74 10.56 2.77 -0.99
C VAL A 74 9.17 3.13 -1.51
N LEU A 75 8.53 2.20 -2.22
CA LEU A 75 7.23 2.41 -2.85
C LEU A 75 6.20 1.49 -2.21
N THR A 76 5.11 2.03 -1.65
CA THR A 76 4.05 1.21 -1.04
C THR A 76 2.69 1.44 -1.70
N PHE A 77 2.02 0.37 -2.13
CA PHE A 77 0.63 0.38 -2.56
C PHE A 77 -0.29 0.06 -1.38
N TYR A 78 -1.35 0.85 -1.23
CA TYR A 78 -2.35 0.65 -0.19
C TYR A 78 -3.77 0.90 -0.73
N ARG A 79 -4.78 0.47 0.05
CA ARG A 79 -6.19 0.48 -0.39
C ARG A 79 -6.87 1.86 -0.33
N GLY A 80 -6.31 2.78 0.46
CA GLY A 80 -6.89 4.06 0.82
C GLY A 80 -6.95 4.27 2.35
N GLY A 81 -6.97 5.53 2.79
CA GLY A 81 -6.92 5.92 4.21
C GLY A 81 -8.20 5.63 4.99
N TRP A 82 -9.25 5.16 4.32
CA TRP A 82 -10.43 4.58 4.95
C TRP A 82 -10.17 3.20 5.57
N CYS A 83 -9.06 2.55 5.22
CA CYS A 83 -8.68 1.22 5.70
C CYS A 83 -7.79 1.32 6.96
N PRO A 84 -8.24 0.82 8.13
CA PRO A 84 -7.47 0.92 9.37
C PRO A 84 -6.09 0.25 9.32
N TYR A 85 -5.98 -0.93 8.68
CA TYR A 85 -4.71 -1.63 8.49
C TYR A 85 -3.71 -0.80 7.67
N CYS A 86 -4.19 -0.03 6.67
CA CYS A 86 -3.34 0.88 5.91
C CYS A 86 -2.83 2.03 6.79
N ASN A 87 -3.68 2.61 7.63
CA ASN A 87 -3.27 3.70 8.52
C ASN A 87 -2.24 3.25 9.57
N ILE A 88 -2.38 2.03 10.11
CA ILE A 88 -1.37 1.44 11.01
C ILE A 88 -0.03 1.30 10.30
N GLN A 89 -0.03 0.75 9.07
CA GLN A 89 1.18 0.63 8.24
C GLN A 89 1.83 1.99 7.95
N LEU A 90 1.06 2.97 7.47
CA LEU A 90 1.59 4.28 7.08
C LEU A 90 2.24 5.00 8.27
N ARG A 91 1.65 4.90 9.48
CA ARG A 91 2.27 5.45 10.70
C ARG A 91 3.54 4.71 11.10
N ALA A 92 3.59 3.38 10.94
CA ALA A 92 4.81 2.62 11.19
C ALA A 92 5.95 3.00 10.23
N TYR A 93 5.62 3.22 8.95
CA TYR A 93 6.61 3.69 7.97
C TYR A 93 7.01 5.15 8.18
N GLN A 94 6.08 6.01 8.60
CA GLN A 94 6.40 7.38 9.03
C GLN A 94 7.42 7.39 10.18
N ALA A 95 7.31 6.44 11.13
CA ALA A 95 8.22 6.38 12.27
C ALA A 95 9.67 6.12 11.87
N ILE A 96 9.91 5.33 10.81
CA ILE A 96 11.25 5.05 10.27
C ILE A 96 11.66 5.98 9.13
N LEU A 97 10.84 6.98 8.78
CA LEU A 97 11.14 7.92 7.70
C LEU A 97 12.48 8.66 7.90
N PRO A 98 12.85 9.14 9.10
CA PRO A 98 14.14 9.80 9.30
C PRO A 98 15.34 8.87 9.01
N GLU A 99 15.21 7.58 9.35
CA GLU A 99 16.25 6.58 9.09
C GLU A 99 16.36 6.26 7.60
N MET A 100 15.23 6.12 6.89
CA MET A 100 15.25 5.99 5.43
C MET A 100 15.89 7.22 4.75
N ALA A 101 15.54 8.43 5.20
CA ALA A 101 16.10 9.67 4.66
C ALA A 101 17.60 9.80 4.93
N ALA A 102 18.09 9.39 6.11
CA ALA A 102 19.51 9.35 6.43
C ALA A 102 20.31 8.39 5.52
N LEU A 103 19.65 7.36 4.98
CA LEU A 103 20.21 6.43 4.00
C LEU A 103 20.00 6.90 2.55
N GLY A 104 19.51 8.12 2.34
CA GLY A 104 19.24 8.68 1.01
C GLY A 104 17.99 8.12 0.32
N ALA A 105 17.18 7.33 1.01
CA ALA A 105 15.96 6.77 0.44
C ALA A 105 14.75 7.68 0.63
N ARG A 106 13.84 7.67 -0.35
CA ARG A 106 12.54 8.35 -0.27
C ARG A 106 11.41 7.34 -0.15
N LEU A 107 10.39 7.65 0.65
CA LEU A 107 9.17 6.85 0.75
C LEU A 107 8.05 7.50 -0.06
N VAL A 108 7.32 6.70 -0.82
CA VAL A 108 6.13 7.10 -1.58
C VAL A 108 5.01 6.09 -1.34
N ALA A 109 3.80 6.56 -1.06
CA ALA A 109 2.63 5.70 -0.99
C ALA A 109 1.63 6.01 -2.11
N ILE A 110 1.08 4.96 -2.72
CA ILE A 110 0.13 5.04 -3.84
C ILE A 110 -1.17 4.32 -3.47
N SER A 111 -2.31 4.96 -3.74
CA SER A 111 -3.62 4.30 -3.69
C SER A 111 -4.53 4.83 -4.81
N PRO A 112 -5.64 4.14 -5.14
CA PRO A 112 -6.63 4.66 -6.08
C PRO A 112 -7.47 5.82 -5.52
N GLN A 113 -7.26 6.20 -4.27
CA GLN A 113 -8.05 7.23 -3.61
C GLN A 113 -7.75 8.60 -4.22
N LEU A 114 -8.82 9.36 -4.50
CA LEU A 114 -8.73 10.71 -5.04
C LEU A 114 -7.88 11.65 -4.14
N PRO A 115 -7.27 12.70 -4.71
CA PRO A 115 -6.34 13.59 -4.00
C PRO A 115 -6.86 14.14 -2.67
N ASP A 116 -8.13 14.58 -2.61
CA ASP A 116 -8.73 15.11 -1.37
C ASP A 116 -8.76 14.08 -0.23
N GLY A 117 -9.07 12.84 -0.57
CA GLY A 117 -9.05 11.73 0.38
C GLY A 117 -7.63 11.36 0.80
N SER A 118 -6.69 11.42 -0.13
CA SER A 118 -5.26 11.22 0.14
C SER A 118 -4.67 12.32 1.02
N LEU A 119 -5.08 13.59 0.83
CA LEU A 119 -4.74 14.72 1.69
C LEU A 119 -5.25 14.51 3.12
N THR A 120 -6.52 14.12 3.26
CA THR A 120 -7.12 13.80 4.56
C THR A 120 -6.35 12.68 5.26
N THR A 121 -5.90 11.68 4.49
CA THR A 121 -5.09 10.57 5.00
C THR A 121 -3.75 11.05 5.53
N ALA A 122 -3.04 11.90 4.77
CA ALA A 122 -1.77 12.48 5.19
C ALA A 122 -1.91 13.31 6.48
N GLN A 123 -2.91 14.18 6.53
CA GLN A 123 -3.17 15.03 7.70
C GLN A 123 -3.54 14.22 8.95
N THR A 124 -4.47 13.27 8.82
CA THR A 124 -4.97 12.47 9.96
C THR A 124 -3.87 11.58 10.57
N ASN A 125 -2.90 11.17 9.76
CA ASN A 125 -1.80 10.31 10.21
C ASN A 125 -0.47 11.06 10.39
N ALA A 126 -0.45 12.39 10.25
CA ALA A 126 0.75 13.22 10.29
C ALA A 126 1.87 12.70 9.37
N LEU A 127 1.52 12.29 8.15
CA LEU A 127 2.46 11.77 7.18
C LEU A 127 3.20 12.94 6.50
N THR A 128 4.52 12.79 6.37
CA THR A 128 5.39 13.81 5.76
C THR A 128 6.08 13.31 4.50
N PHE A 129 5.77 12.09 4.06
CA PHE A 129 6.23 11.52 2.78
C PHE A 129 5.14 11.64 1.72
N ASP A 130 5.52 11.46 0.45
CA ASP A 130 4.63 11.69 -0.68
C ASP A 130 3.50 10.65 -0.74
N ILE A 131 2.25 11.13 -0.81
CA ILE A 131 1.06 10.32 -1.03
C ILE A 131 0.50 10.66 -2.41
N LEU A 132 0.40 9.66 -3.29
CA LEU A 132 -0.01 9.82 -4.68
C LEU A 132 -1.36 9.15 -4.96
N SER A 133 -2.14 9.77 -5.83
CA SER A 133 -3.45 9.28 -6.28
C SER A 133 -3.34 8.57 -7.64
N ASP A 134 -3.46 7.24 -7.65
CA ASP A 134 -3.54 6.39 -8.84
C ASP A 134 -4.99 6.11 -9.25
N ALA A 135 -5.74 7.15 -9.60
CA ALA A 135 -7.13 7.02 -10.00
C ALA A 135 -7.28 5.98 -11.14
N GLY A 136 -8.20 5.02 -10.99
CA GLY A 136 -8.37 3.90 -11.92
C GLY A 136 -7.32 2.79 -11.81
N ASN A 137 -6.46 2.81 -10.78
CA ASN A 137 -5.41 1.82 -10.51
C ASN A 137 -4.42 1.63 -11.67
N SER A 138 -4.15 2.67 -12.46
CA SER A 138 -3.34 2.59 -13.68
C SER A 138 -1.91 2.10 -13.44
N VAL A 139 -1.28 2.57 -12.36
CA VAL A 139 0.08 2.16 -11.95
C VAL A 139 0.01 0.82 -11.26
N ALA A 140 -0.94 0.59 -10.35
CA ALA A 140 -1.10 -0.69 -9.67
C ALA A 140 -1.33 -1.86 -10.67
N ARG A 141 -2.00 -1.63 -11.80
CA ARG A 141 -2.15 -2.62 -12.89
C ARG A 141 -0.82 -2.97 -13.55
N ARG A 142 0.08 -2.01 -13.71
CA ARG A 142 1.41 -2.24 -14.30
C ARG A 142 2.31 -3.05 -13.37
N PHE A 143 2.11 -2.93 -12.06
CA PHE A 143 2.71 -3.81 -11.05
C PHE A 143 1.96 -5.16 -10.90
N ARG A 144 0.84 -5.34 -11.63
CA ARG A 144 -0.01 -6.55 -11.59
C ARG A 144 -0.58 -6.83 -10.19
N LEU A 145 -1.01 -5.77 -9.49
CA LEU A 145 -1.49 -5.81 -8.10
C LEU A 145 -3.02 -5.79 -7.93
N VAL A 146 -3.76 -5.57 -9.02
CA VAL A 146 -5.19 -5.19 -8.92
C VAL A 146 -6.10 -6.40 -8.91
N TYR A 147 -7.09 -6.39 -8.02
CA TYR A 147 -8.18 -7.35 -8.01
C TYR A 147 -9.53 -6.63 -7.87
N ALA A 148 -10.58 -7.26 -8.39
CA ALA A 148 -11.95 -6.79 -8.21
C ALA A 148 -12.51 -7.33 -6.89
N LEU A 149 -13.15 -6.48 -6.08
CA LEU A 149 -13.84 -6.92 -4.88
C LEU A 149 -15.08 -7.75 -5.24
N PRO A 150 -15.26 -8.93 -4.63
CA PRO A 150 -16.52 -9.68 -4.70
C PRO A 150 -17.69 -8.89 -4.10
N GLU A 151 -18.91 -9.11 -4.59
CA GLU A 151 -20.08 -8.29 -4.23
C GLU A 151 -20.37 -8.27 -2.72
N ASP A 152 -20.18 -9.39 -2.02
CA ASP A 152 -20.38 -9.46 -0.57
C ASP A 152 -19.39 -8.58 0.22
N LEU A 153 -18.16 -8.41 -0.26
CA LEU A 153 -17.22 -7.43 0.29
C LEU A 153 -17.66 -5.99 -0.03
N ARG A 154 -18.26 -5.74 -1.19
CA ARG A 154 -18.81 -4.41 -1.53
C ARG A 154 -19.95 -4.05 -0.59
N GLU A 155 -20.86 -4.99 -0.33
CA GLU A 155 -21.94 -4.84 0.66
C GLU A 155 -21.38 -4.58 2.07
N ALA A 156 -20.39 -5.38 2.50
CA ALA A 156 -19.74 -5.22 3.79
C ALA A 156 -19.04 -3.86 3.97
N LEU A 157 -18.51 -3.28 2.88
CA LEU A 157 -17.92 -1.94 2.88
C LEU A 157 -19.00 -0.85 2.90
N ARG A 158 -20.07 -1.00 2.10
CA ARG A 158 -21.22 -0.07 2.11
C ARG A 158 -21.86 0.01 3.50
N SER A 159 -22.02 -1.13 4.20
CA SER A 159 -22.55 -1.14 5.57
C SER A 159 -21.68 -0.35 6.56
N ASN A 160 -20.40 -0.15 6.24
CA ASN A 160 -19.45 0.62 7.03
C ASN A 160 -19.26 2.05 6.50
N ASN A 161 -20.22 2.54 5.71
CA ASN A 161 -20.20 3.84 5.03
C ASN A 161 -18.96 4.04 4.14
N LYS A 162 -18.44 2.96 3.54
CA LYS A 162 -17.33 2.99 2.58
C LYS A 162 -17.85 2.75 1.17
N ALA A 163 -18.22 3.83 0.48
CA ALA A 163 -18.59 3.80 -0.93
C ALA A 163 -17.33 4.01 -1.79
N LEU A 164 -16.65 2.92 -2.17
CA LEU A 164 -15.41 3.02 -2.96
C LEU A 164 -15.55 3.84 -4.25
N PRO A 165 -16.67 3.79 -4.99
CA PRO A 165 -16.78 4.62 -6.18
C PRO A 165 -16.68 6.12 -5.93
N ALA A 166 -17.21 6.61 -4.81
CA ALA A 166 -17.07 8.01 -4.43
C ALA A 166 -15.65 8.33 -3.93
N ILE A 167 -14.98 7.35 -3.29
CA ILE A 167 -13.62 7.52 -2.73
C ILE A 167 -12.55 7.50 -3.83
N ASN A 168 -12.71 6.65 -4.85
CA ASN A 168 -11.71 6.42 -5.90
C ASN A 168 -12.07 7.12 -7.22
N GLY A 169 -13.32 7.58 -7.39
CA GLY A 169 -13.77 8.28 -8.59
C GLY A 169 -14.16 7.38 -9.76
N ASP A 170 -14.34 6.07 -9.53
CA ASP A 170 -14.72 5.12 -10.58
C ASP A 170 -15.63 3.98 -10.08
N GLY A 171 -16.37 3.33 -10.99
CA GLY A 171 -17.32 2.26 -10.66
C GLY A 171 -16.72 0.85 -10.58
N SER A 172 -15.40 0.69 -10.65
CA SER A 172 -14.75 -0.63 -10.85
C SER A 172 -14.85 -1.57 -9.65
N TRP A 173 -14.91 -1.01 -8.43
CA TRP A 173 -14.74 -1.77 -7.18
C TRP A 173 -13.44 -2.56 -7.12
N GLU A 174 -12.39 -2.05 -7.74
CA GLU A 174 -11.06 -2.65 -7.70
C GLU A 174 -10.16 -1.99 -6.66
N LEU A 175 -9.26 -2.79 -6.09
CA LEU A 175 -8.24 -2.34 -5.16
C LEU A 175 -6.91 -3.04 -5.48
N PRO A 176 -5.77 -2.42 -5.14
CA PRO A 176 -4.50 -3.12 -5.13
C PRO A 176 -4.44 -4.06 -3.91
N VAL A 177 -3.84 -5.24 -4.09
CA VAL A 177 -3.26 -5.96 -2.94
C VAL A 177 -2.15 -5.08 -2.34
N PRO A 178 -2.02 -5.01 -1.00
CA PRO A 178 -0.92 -4.28 -0.39
C PRO A 178 0.44 -4.81 -0.85
N ALA A 179 1.29 -3.89 -1.27
CA ALA A 179 2.65 -4.22 -1.68
C ALA A 179 3.61 -3.13 -1.22
N THR A 180 4.81 -3.51 -0.79
CA THR A 180 5.90 -2.56 -0.53
C THR A 180 7.15 -3.02 -1.26
N TYR A 181 7.77 -2.10 -1.99
CA TYR A 181 8.96 -2.31 -2.79
C TYR A 181 10.11 -1.46 -2.27
N VAL A 182 11.33 -1.97 -2.34
CA VAL A 182 12.55 -1.17 -2.29
C VAL A 182 13.19 -1.22 -3.66
N ILE A 183 13.32 -0.06 -4.28
CA ILE A 183 13.77 0.14 -5.66
C ILE A 183 15.13 0.83 -5.60
N ALA A 184 16.15 0.20 -6.18
CA ALA A 184 17.49 0.73 -6.30
C ALA A 184 17.54 1.90 -7.31
N PRO A 185 18.55 2.79 -7.25
CA PRO A 185 18.66 3.94 -8.14
C PRO A 185 18.68 3.59 -9.64
N ASP A 186 19.08 2.36 -10.00
CA ASP A 186 19.06 1.84 -11.37
C ASP A 186 17.68 1.33 -11.82
N GLY A 187 16.65 1.45 -10.98
CA GLY A 187 15.28 1.01 -11.24
C GLY A 187 14.99 -0.44 -10.85
N ARG A 188 15.99 -1.22 -10.40
CA ARG A 188 15.79 -2.62 -10.00
C ARG A 188 15.11 -2.72 -8.64
N ILE A 189 14.15 -3.64 -8.52
CA ILE A 189 13.53 -3.98 -7.25
C ILE A 189 14.44 -4.94 -6.47
N VAL A 190 14.90 -4.53 -5.30
CA VAL A 190 15.73 -5.38 -4.41
C VAL A 190 14.93 -6.04 -3.29
N LEU A 191 13.76 -5.52 -2.98
CA LEU A 191 12.81 -6.13 -2.05
C LEU A 191 11.38 -5.91 -2.57
N ALA A 192 10.58 -6.97 -2.57
CA ALA A 192 9.14 -6.93 -2.83
C ALA A 192 8.40 -7.70 -1.72
N GLY A 193 7.59 -6.99 -0.93
CA GLY A 193 6.67 -7.58 0.04
C GLY A 193 5.24 -7.40 -0.45
N ILE A 194 4.68 -8.43 -1.11
CA ILE A 194 3.33 -8.43 -1.69
C ILE A 194 2.44 -9.34 -0.85
N GLU A 195 1.37 -8.78 -0.28
CA GLU A 195 0.52 -9.48 0.70
C GLU A 195 -0.93 -9.53 0.21
N VAL A 196 -1.37 -10.73 -0.20
CA VAL A 196 -2.77 -10.96 -0.59
C VAL A 196 -3.72 -10.79 0.60
N ASP A 197 -3.26 -11.19 1.79
CA ASP A 197 -3.98 -10.86 3.02
C ASP A 197 -3.75 -9.37 3.33
N TYR A 198 -4.75 -8.55 3.04
CA TYR A 198 -4.68 -7.11 3.29
C TYR A 198 -4.53 -6.72 4.78
N ARG A 199 -4.39 -7.68 5.70
CA ARG A 199 -4.14 -7.46 7.12
C ARG A 199 -2.69 -7.73 7.52
N LYS A 200 -1.86 -8.25 6.61
CA LYS A 200 -0.41 -8.46 6.77
C LYS A 200 0.39 -7.40 6.03
N ARG A 201 1.55 -7.01 6.54
CA ARG A 201 2.40 -5.97 5.95
C ARG A 201 3.87 -6.31 6.10
N LEU A 202 4.68 -5.77 5.20
CA LEU A 202 6.13 -5.84 5.30
C LEU A 202 6.61 -5.05 6.54
N GLU A 203 7.48 -5.65 7.35
CA GLU A 203 8.01 -4.99 8.55
C GLU A 203 8.96 -3.82 8.20
N PRO A 204 8.93 -2.72 8.97
CA PRO A 204 9.85 -1.60 8.81
C PRO A 204 11.33 -2.01 8.80
N ASP A 205 11.73 -2.96 9.65
CA ASP A 205 13.12 -3.42 9.73
C ASP A 205 13.61 -4.08 8.44
N ALA A 206 12.73 -4.81 7.74
CA ALA A 206 13.07 -5.42 6.44
C ALA A 206 13.31 -4.35 5.37
N ILE A 207 12.53 -3.27 5.38
CA ILE A 207 12.70 -2.11 4.49
C ILE A 207 14.05 -1.46 4.75
N LEU A 208 14.36 -1.14 6.01
CA LEU A 208 15.63 -0.51 6.39
C LEU A 208 16.83 -1.40 6.05
N ALA A 209 16.73 -2.71 6.26
CA ALA A 209 17.79 -3.65 5.90
C ALA A 209 18.05 -3.66 4.38
N ALA A 210 16.98 -3.69 3.57
CA ALA A 210 17.10 -3.66 2.11
C ALA A 210 17.66 -2.33 1.60
N VAL A 211 17.25 -1.19 2.17
CA VAL A 211 17.82 0.11 1.82
C VAL A 211 19.31 0.18 2.19
N LYS A 212 19.70 -0.28 3.39
CA LYS A 212 21.11 -0.31 3.81
C LYS A 212 21.98 -1.17 2.88
N ALA A 213 21.46 -2.28 2.39
CA ALA A 213 22.17 -3.16 1.48
C ALA A 213 22.45 -2.54 0.09
N LEU A 214 21.80 -1.42 -0.25
CA LEU A 214 22.07 -0.66 -1.48
C LEU A 214 23.22 0.34 -1.34
N LEU A 215 23.66 0.64 -0.12
CA LEU A 215 24.73 1.60 0.10
C LEU A 215 26.09 0.97 -0.23
N PRO A 216 27.00 1.72 -0.88
CA PRO A 216 28.37 1.26 -1.07
C PRO A 216 29.04 1.00 0.29
N ALA A 217 29.83 -0.07 0.36
CA ALA A 217 30.59 -0.47 1.53
C ALA A 217 31.71 0.50 1.90
#